data_AF-A0A7W8HC59-F1
#
_entry.id   AF-A0A7W8HC59-F1
#
_cell.length_a   1.000
_cell.length_b   1.000
_cell.length_c   1.000
_cell.angle_alpha   90.00
_cell.angle_beta   90.00
_cell.angle_gamma   90.00
#
_symmetry.space_group_name_H-M   'P 1'
#
loop_
_entity.id
_entity.type
_entity.pdbx_description
1 polymer ?
#
loop_
_entity_poly.entity_id
_entity_poly.type
_entity_poly.pdbx_seq_one_letter_code
_entity_poly.pdbx_strand_id
1 'polypeptide(L)'
;MIDPEGNFVAYDGLGESGTTGIISIFPGNGSTITDLYETDIYESTVQQMNEWYEAGYVDKDAATKDPTQESDVKAGTTFGYFKLVSGGSAGASMVEQSTGRDMTVIELADAIINTGSIRKFTWAVPQSATEPEAAVKFLNLLYTDADIVNLLTWGIEGAHYQTLDDGTIDFMPGEDATSCGYYIGDFSSIIGNGFLAKVRAGQPADYREQTLKLNQNAILSDYLGFGIDTSAATNTLTALTNVVSEFNPSLLAGVSGPDQIPAFIEKLKAADIDNYVATMQQQLDAWIEENQTSQN
;
A
#
# COMPACT_ATOMS: atom_id res chain seq x y z
N MET A 1 -10.86 -3.60 4.95
CA MET A 1 -11.87 -4.65 5.20
C MET A 1 -13.26 -4.03 5.13
N ILE A 2 -14.32 -4.82 5.13
CA ILE A 2 -15.72 -4.38 5.14
C ILE A 2 -16.35 -4.89 6.45
N ASP A 3 -16.95 -4.01 7.24
CA ASP A 3 -17.65 -4.36 8.49
C ASP A 3 -19.09 -4.85 8.22
N PRO A 4 -19.79 -5.42 9.24
CA PRO A 4 -21.17 -5.90 9.09
C PRO A 4 -22.18 -4.84 8.64
N GLU A 5 -21.88 -3.55 8.85
CA GLU A 5 -22.68 -2.42 8.39
C GLU A 5 -22.38 -2.00 6.94
N GLY A 6 -21.36 -2.61 6.31
CA GLY A 6 -20.93 -2.34 4.94
C GLY A 6 -19.93 -1.19 4.82
N ASN A 7 -19.37 -0.69 5.93
CA ASN A 7 -18.36 0.35 5.89
C ASN A 7 -16.97 -0.23 5.65
N PHE A 8 -16.13 0.51 4.93
CA PHE A 8 -14.73 0.14 4.79
C PHE A 8 -13.96 0.53 6.05
N VAL A 9 -13.28 -0.44 6.63
CA VAL A 9 -12.49 -0.27 7.86
C VAL A 9 -11.03 -0.57 7.58
N ALA A 10 -10.17 0.38 7.95
CA ALA A 10 -8.73 0.24 7.99
C ALA A 10 -8.28 -0.30 9.36
N TYR A 11 -7.15 -0.99 9.39
CA TYR A 11 -6.50 -1.47 10.61
C TYR A 11 -5.00 -1.24 10.54
N ASP A 12 -4.32 -1.25 11.69
CA ASP A 12 -2.87 -1.26 11.74
C ASP A 12 -2.34 -2.70 11.79
N GLY A 13 -1.45 -3.06 10.85
CA GLY A 13 -0.73 -4.32 10.82
C GLY A 13 0.62 -4.29 11.55
N LEU A 14 0.90 -3.22 12.31
CA LEU A 14 2.08 -3.08 13.18
C LEU A 14 3.41 -3.28 12.46
N GLY A 15 3.48 -2.73 11.24
CA GLY A 15 4.68 -2.81 10.40
C GLY A 15 4.99 -4.20 9.85
N GLU A 16 4.07 -5.17 9.95
CA GLU A 16 4.18 -6.45 9.25
C GLU A 16 4.33 -6.19 7.74
N SER A 17 5.49 -6.55 7.19
CA SER A 17 5.77 -6.44 5.76
C SER A 17 5.33 -7.72 5.06
N GLY A 18 4.12 -7.74 4.49
CA GLY A 18 3.66 -8.90 3.74
C GLY A 18 2.18 -8.86 3.37
N THR A 19 1.81 -9.72 2.42
CA THR A 19 0.42 -9.95 1.98
C THR A 19 -0.38 -10.85 2.92
N THR A 20 0.22 -11.26 4.05
CA THR A 20 -0.39 -12.20 4.99
C THR A 20 -1.37 -11.54 5.93
N GLY A 21 -1.22 -10.25 6.27
CA GLY A 21 -2.16 -9.49 7.10
C GLY A 21 -2.70 -10.27 8.30
N ILE A 22 -1.84 -10.98 9.03
CA ILE A 22 -2.28 -11.94 10.05
C ILE A 22 -2.76 -11.19 11.28
N ILE A 23 -1.98 -10.18 11.68
CA ILE A 23 -2.26 -9.39 12.86
C ILE A 23 -2.95 -8.08 12.49
N SER A 24 -3.84 -7.64 13.36
CA SER A 24 -4.57 -6.39 13.18
C SER A 24 -4.81 -5.71 14.52
N ILE A 25 -4.77 -4.37 14.52
CA ILE A 25 -5.42 -3.54 15.54
C ILE A 25 -6.45 -2.66 14.83
N PHE A 26 -7.72 -2.91 15.12
CA PHE A 26 -8.84 -2.11 14.65
C PHE A 26 -9.07 -0.88 15.53
N PRO A 27 -9.62 0.22 14.98
CA PRO A 27 -10.02 1.37 15.77
C PRO A 27 -10.91 0.97 16.95
N GLY A 28 -10.59 1.46 18.15
CA GLY A 28 -11.34 1.16 19.38
C GLY A 28 -10.83 -0.05 20.17
N ASN A 29 -9.93 -0.87 19.62
CA ASN A 29 -9.38 -2.05 20.33
C ASN A 29 -8.25 -1.73 21.32
N GLY A 30 -7.87 -0.45 21.49
CA GLY A 30 -6.67 -0.09 22.24
C GLY A 30 -5.46 -0.81 21.66
N SER A 31 -4.60 -1.38 22.52
CA SER A 31 -3.37 -2.09 22.14
C SER A 31 -3.52 -3.60 21.97
N THR A 32 -4.75 -4.09 21.83
CA THR A 32 -5.01 -5.52 21.65
C THR A 32 -4.85 -5.92 20.18
N ILE A 33 -3.86 -6.76 19.92
CA ILE A 33 -3.66 -7.43 18.64
C ILE A 33 -4.68 -8.56 18.50
N THR A 34 -5.36 -8.59 17.35
CA THR A 34 -6.26 -9.66 16.95
C THR A 34 -5.70 -10.44 15.77
N ASP A 35 -5.93 -11.76 15.76
CA ASP A 35 -5.88 -12.55 14.52
C ASP A 35 -6.95 -12.00 13.58
N LEU A 36 -6.54 -11.40 12.46
CA LEU A 36 -7.45 -10.82 11.48
C LEU A 36 -8.49 -11.84 11.02
N TYR A 37 -8.08 -13.09 10.84
CA TYR A 37 -8.90 -14.11 10.20
C TYR A 37 -10.03 -14.63 11.09
N GLU A 38 -9.90 -14.51 12.41
CA GLU A 38 -10.95 -14.84 13.38
C GLU A 38 -11.90 -13.66 13.69
N THR A 39 -11.72 -12.52 13.04
CA THR A 39 -12.58 -11.35 13.30
C THR A 39 -13.90 -11.42 12.53
N ASP A 40 -14.97 -10.92 13.15
CA ASP A 40 -16.27 -10.71 12.49
C ASP A 40 -16.14 -9.82 11.24
N ILE A 41 -15.17 -8.92 11.22
CA ILE A 41 -14.86 -8.05 10.07
C ILE A 41 -14.30 -8.85 8.90
N TYR A 42 -13.45 -9.86 9.14
CA TYR A 42 -12.97 -10.75 8.07
C TYR A 42 -14.10 -11.61 7.52
N GLU A 43 -14.91 -12.22 8.40
CA GLU A 43 -16.09 -12.99 7.97
C GLU A 43 -17.06 -12.14 7.14
N SER A 44 -17.37 -10.92 7.60
CA SER A 44 -18.22 -9.98 6.86
C SER A 44 -17.63 -9.58 5.50
N THR A 45 -16.32 -9.39 5.42
CA THR A 45 -15.63 -9.12 4.15
C THR A 45 -15.78 -10.29 3.18
N VAL A 46 -15.54 -11.52 3.63
CA VAL A 46 -15.70 -12.73 2.80
C VAL A 46 -17.16 -12.88 2.34
N GLN A 47 -18.11 -12.70 3.26
CA GLN A 47 -19.54 -12.74 2.93
C GLN A 47 -19.89 -11.71 1.84
N GLN A 48 -19.45 -10.46 2.00
CA GLN A 48 -19.74 -9.42 1.02
C GLN A 48 -19.12 -9.70 -0.36
N MET A 49 -17.87 -10.19 -0.38
CA MET A 49 -17.20 -10.56 -1.63
C MET A 49 -17.89 -11.74 -2.32
N ASN A 50 -18.33 -12.74 -1.55
CA ASN A 50 -19.07 -13.88 -2.08
C ASN A 50 -20.43 -13.46 -2.67
N GLU A 51 -21.18 -12.57 -2.01
CA GLU A 51 -22.40 -11.99 -2.57
C GLU A 51 -22.16 -11.22 -3.87
N TRP A 52 -21.08 -10.42 -3.95
CA TRP A 52 -20.71 -9.70 -5.17
C TRP A 52 -20.28 -10.66 -6.29
N TYR A 53 -19.59 -11.75 -5.96
CA TYR A 53 -19.21 -12.79 -6.91
C TYR A 53 -20.44 -13.51 -7.48
N GLU A 54 -21.38 -13.92 -6.62
CA GLU A 54 -22.63 -14.56 -7.04
C GLU A 54 -23.52 -13.65 -7.90
N ALA A 55 -23.53 -12.34 -7.59
CA ALA A 55 -24.22 -11.32 -8.38
C ALA A 55 -23.52 -10.99 -9.72
N GLY A 56 -22.30 -11.48 -9.94
CA GLY A 56 -21.52 -11.24 -11.16
C GLY A 56 -20.81 -9.89 -11.20
N TYR A 57 -20.54 -9.27 -10.05
CA TYR A 57 -19.84 -7.99 -9.93
C TYR A 57 -18.32 -8.15 -9.85
N VAL A 58 -17.84 -9.34 -9.47
CA VAL A 58 -16.41 -9.68 -9.43
C VAL A 58 -16.02 -10.47 -10.68
N ASP A 59 -14.81 -10.25 -11.21
CA ASP A 59 -14.26 -11.05 -12.30
C ASP A 59 -14.19 -12.53 -11.87
N LYS A 60 -14.69 -13.43 -12.72
CA LYS A 60 -14.74 -14.88 -12.42
C LYS A 60 -13.37 -15.48 -12.24
N ASP A 61 -12.34 -14.88 -12.85
CA ASP A 61 -10.97 -15.34 -12.76
C ASP A 61 -10.17 -14.59 -11.67
N ALA A 62 -10.81 -13.72 -10.86
CA ALA A 62 -10.15 -12.84 -9.89
C ALA A 62 -9.23 -13.57 -8.89
N ALA A 63 -9.51 -14.84 -8.56
CA ALA A 63 -8.69 -15.63 -7.65
C ALA A 63 -7.38 -16.15 -8.27
N THR A 64 -7.27 -16.18 -9.61
CA THR A 64 -6.12 -16.80 -10.32
C THR A 64 -5.47 -15.90 -11.37
N LYS A 65 -6.06 -14.74 -11.65
CA LYS A 65 -5.56 -13.77 -12.62
C LYS A 65 -4.29 -13.06 -12.11
N ASP A 66 -3.31 -12.92 -13.00
CA ASP A 66 -2.06 -12.17 -12.77
C ASP A 66 -1.83 -10.93 -13.69
N PRO A 67 -2.85 -10.20 -14.20
CA PRO A 67 -2.66 -8.85 -14.72
C PRO A 67 -3.01 -7.78 -13.68
N THR A 68 -2.42 -6.59 -13.85
CA THR A 68 -2.78 -5.40 -13.05
C THR A 68 -4.23 -4.99 -13.34
N GLN A 69 -4.98 -4.58 -12.30
CA GLN A 69 -6.39 -4.20 -12.41
C GLN A 69 -6.61 -3.05 -13.43
N GLU A 70 -5.60 -2.17 -13.56
CA GLU A 70 -5.53 -1.11 -14.55
C GLU A 70 -5.62 -1.63 -15.98
N SER A 71 -4.96 -2.75 -16.27
CA SER A 71 -4.93 -3.35 -17.60
C SER A 71 -6.26 -4.01 -17.97
N ASP A 72 -7.00 -4.52 -16.99
CA ASP A 72 -8.36 -5.05 -17.19
C ASP A 72 -9.36 -3.95 -17.53
N VAL A 73 -9.28 -2.83 -16.81
CA VAL A 73 -10.06 -1.63 -17.16
C VAL A 73 -9.67 -1.17 -18.55
N LYS A 74 -8.38 -1.07 -18.88
CA LYS A 74 -7.91 -0.68 -20.22
C LYS A 74 -8.47 -1.59 -21.32
N ALA A 75 -8.43 -2.91 -21.11
CA ALA A 75 -9.00 -3.91 -22.02
C ALA A 75 -10.54 -3.85 -22.10
N GLY A 76 -11.20 -3.21 -21.12
CA GLY A 76 -12.65 -3.10 -21.04
C GLY A 76 -13.32 -4.34 -20.47
N THR A 77 -12.57 -5.17 -19.74
CA THR A 77 -13.09 -6.38 -19.09
C THR A 77 -13.67 -6.10 -17.71
N THR A 78 -13.27 -5.00 -17.06
CA THR A 78 -13.80 -4.54 -15.78
C THR A 78 -14.22 -3.07 -15.85
N PHE A 79 -15.21 -2.68 -15.04
CA PHE A 79 -15.69 -1.29 -14.93
C PHE A 79 -14.90 -0.47 -13.91
N GLY A 80 -14.40 -1.10 -12.85
CA GLY A 80 -13.69 -0.46 -11.76
C GLY A 80 -12.94 -1.46 -10.90
N TYR A 81 -12.18 -0.97 -9.92
CA TYR A 81 -11.32 -1.78 -9.06
C TYR A 81 -10.96 -1.01 -7.78
N PHE A 82 -10.51 -1.74 -6.75
CA PHE A 82 -9.99 -1.15 -5.51
C PHE A 82 -8.52 -0.83 -5.65
N LYS A 83 -8.11 0.39 -5.26
CA LYS A 83 -6.72 0.85 -5.33
C LYS A 83 -6.41 1.84 -4.22
N LEU A 84 -5.19 1.74 -3.69
CA LEU A 84 -4.57 2.81 -2.91
C LEU A 84 -4.13 3.93 -3.86
N VAL A 85 -4.68 5.13 -3.69
CA VAL A 85 -4.40 6.29 -4.55
C VAL A 85 -3.60 7.34 -3.78
N SER A 86 -2.42 7.69 -4.29
CA SER A 86 -1.62 8.78 -3.74
C SER A 86 -2.28 10.14 -4.01
N GLY A 87 -2.36 10.99 -2.98
CA GLY A 87 -2.96 12.32 -3.08
C GLY A 87 -4.50 12.31 -3.12
N GLY A 88 -5.15 11.21 -2.73
CA GLY A 88 -6.61 11.11 -2.69
C GLY A 88 -7.24 11.36 -4.06
N SER A 89 -8.33 12.13 -4.10
CA SER A 89 -9.00 12.50 -5.35
C SER A 89 -8.11 13.25 -6.34
N ALA A 90 -7.08 13.97 -5.87
CA ALA A 90 -6.13 14.66 -6.74
C ALA A 90 -5.29 13.69 -7.58
N GLY A 91 -5.19 12.42 -7.15
CA GLY A 91 -4.52 11.34 -7.88
C GLY A 91 -5.40 10.68 -8.96
N ALA A 92 -6.65 11.11 -9.16
CA ALA A 92 -7.57 10.50 -10.12
C ALA A 92 -7.01 10.51 -11.55
N SER A 93 -6.34 11.57 -11.97
CA SER A 93 -5.76 11.64 -13.31
C SER A 93 -4.64 10.63 -13.55
N MET A 94 -3.95 10.17 -12.50
CA MET A 94 -2.99 9.06 -12.64
C MET A 94 -3.70 7.73 -12.90
N VAL A 95 -4.87 7.53 -12.28
CA VAL A 95 -5.72 6.36 -12.52
C VAL A 95 -6.22 6.38 -13.97
N GLU A 96 -6.71 7.51 -14.45
CA GLU A 96 -7.13 7.69 -15.85
C GLU A 96 -5.99 7.43 -16.84
N GLN A 97 -4.81 8.00 -16.59
CA GLN A 97 -3.63 7.79 -17.44
C GLN A 97 -3.20 6.31 -17.48
N SER A 98 -3.21 5.62 -16.34
CA SER A 98 -2.83 4.20 -16.27
C SER A 98 -3.82 3.27 -16.98
N THR A 99 -5.11 3.60 -16.95
CA THR A 99 -6.19 2.80 -17.53
C THR A 99 -6.50 3.20 -18.97
N GLY A 100 -6.15 4.41 -19.39
CA GLY A 100 -6.55 4.99 -20.67
C GLY A 100 -8.06 5.24 -20.78
N ARG A 101 -8.76 5.37 -19.64
CA ARG A 101 -10.22 5.58 -19.57
C ARG A 101 -10.56 6.69 -18.58
N ASP A 102 -11.72 7.30 -18.78
CA ASP A 102 -12.35 8.21 -17.81
C ASP A 102 -12.71 7.42 -16.55
N MET A 103 -12.15 7.85 -15.40
CA MET A 103 -12.23 7.13 -14.13
C MET A 103 -12.43 8.12 -12.98
N THR A 104 -13.40 7.81 -12.11
CA THR A 104 -13.63 8.57 -10.87
C THR A 104 -13.04 7.82 -9.68
N VAL A 105 -12.30 8.53 -8.82
CA VAL A 105 -11.83 8.00 -7.53
C VAL A 105 -12.87 8.29 -6.46
N ILE A 106 -13.37 7.23 -5.82
CA ILE A 106 -14.27 7.32 -4.66
C ILE A 106 -13.46 6.91 -3.44
N GLU A 107 -13.39 7.81 -2.46
CA GLU A 107 -12.74 7.53 -1.18
C GLU A 107 -13.64 6.63 -0.34
N LEU A 108 -13.10 5.47 0.05
CA LEU A 108 -13.85 4.42 0.75
C LEU A 108 -13.57 4.41 2.26
N ALA A 109 -12.33 4.73 2.65
CA ALA A 109 -11.89 4.78 4.04
C ALA A 109 -10.79 5.83 4.21
N ASP A 110 -10.69 6.39 5.41
CA ASP A 110 -9.61 7.29 5.79
C ASP A 110 -8.25 6.57 5.76
N ALA A 111 -7.22 7.26 5.28
CA ALA A 111 -5.86 6.76 5.30
C ALA A 111 -5.24 6.87 6.71
N ILE A 112 -4.70 5.76 7.21
CA ILE A 112 -3.89 5.72 8.44
C ILE A 112 -2.41 5.67 8.03
N ILE A 113 -1.60 6.60 8.55
CA ILE A 113 -0.15 6.50 8.49
C ILE A 113 0.31 5.60 9.63
N ASN A 114 0.72 4.38 9.29
CA ASN A 114 1.31 3.41 10.20
C ASN A 114 2.80 3.16 9.90
N THR A 115 3.45 2.37 10.76
CA THR A 115 4.89 2.06 10.60
C THR A 115 5.21 1.38 9.27
N GLY A 116 4.32 0.50 8.78
CA GLY A 116 4.49 -0.15 7.48
C GLY A 116 4.50 0.87 6.33
N SER A 117 3.64 1.87 6.40
CA SER A 117 3.52 2.93 5.40
C SER A 117 4.79 3.77 5.28
N ILE A 118 5.42 4.11 6.42
CA ILE A 118 6.65 4.92 6.42
C ILE A 118 7.92 4.12 6.09
N ARG A 119 7.91 2.78 6.26
CA ARG A 119 9.05 1.90 5.93
C ARG A 119 9.04 1.44 4.46
N LYS A 120 7.90 1.57 3.76
CA LYS A 120 7.64 0.99 2.45
C LYS A 120 8.72 1.29 1.40
N PHE A 121 9.18 2.54 1.33
CA PHE A 121 10.20 2.99 0.38
C PHE A 121 11.42 3.52 1.14
N THR A 122 12.30 2.61 1.55
CA THR A 122 13.51 2.95 2.31
C THR A 122 14.77 2.64 1.48
N TRP A 123 15.64 3.64 1.37
CA TRP A 123 17.00 3.45 0.85
C TRP A 123 17.95 3.04 1.98
N ALA A 124 18.81 2.05 1.70
CA ALA A 124 19.82 1.60 2.65
C ALA A 124 21.22 1.64 2.02
N VAL A 125 22.23 1.97 2.83
CA VAL A 125 23.64 1.83 2.45
C VAL A 125 24.15 0.51 3.03
N PRO A 126 24.62 -0.43 2.19
CA PRO A 126 25.10 -1.71 2.68
C PRO A 126 26.37 -1.51 3.53
N GLN A 127 26.55 -2.35 4.56
CA GLN A 127 27.74 -2.31 5.41
C GLN A 127 29.04 -2.55 4.62
N SER A 128 28.96 -3.23 3.48
CA SER A 128 30.07 -3.48 2.56
C SER A 128 30.40 -2.30 1.63
N ALA A 129 29.69 -1.18 1.71
CA ALA A 129 29.95 0.00 0.88
C ALA A 129 31.39 0.50 1.09
N THR A 130 32.11 0.71 -0.01
CA THR A 130 33.49 1.24 0.04
C THR A 130 33.53 2.73 0.32
N GLU A 131 32.44 3.45 0.02
CA GLU A 131 32.32 4.91 0.17
C GLU A 131 30.97 5.31 0.81
N PRO A 132 30.67 4.86 2.05
CA PRO A 132 29.36 5.06 2.67
C PRO A 132 29.02 6.54 2.87
N GLU A 133 30.01 7.39 3.16
CA GLU A 133 29.78 8.84 3.31
C GLU A 133 29.32 9.48 2.00
N ALA A 134 29.91 9.09 0.86
CA ALA A 134 29.51 9.61 -0.45
C ALA A 134 28.11 9.12 -0.82
N ALA A 135 27.79 7.85 -0.53
CA ALA A 135 26.46 7.29 -0.73
C ALA A 135 25.40 8.09 0.07
N VAL A 136 25.65 8.36 1.36
CA VAL A 136 24.73 9.14 2.19
C VAL A 136 24.61 10.58 1.70
N LYS A 137 25.70 11.22 1.26
CA LYS A 137 25.65 12.56 0.64
C LYS A 137 24.77 12.57 -0.61
N PHE A 138 24.88 11.54 -1.46
CA PHE A 138 24.02 11.42 -2.63
C PHE A 138 22.56 11.17 -2.25
N LEU A 139 22.29 10.29 -1.28
CA LEU A 139 20.94 10.09 -0.76
C LEU A 139 20.34 11.41 -0.26
N ASN A 140 21.11 12.25 0.45
CA ASN A 140 20.63 13.56 0.88
C ASN A 140 20.18 14.46 -0.30
N LEU A 141 20.85 14.39 -1.46
CA LEU A 141 20.43 15.15 -2.64
C LEU A 141 19.04 14.72 -3.14
N LEU A 142 18.69 13.44 -3.03
CA LEU A 142 17.36 12.93 -3.37
C LEU A 142 16.23 13.55 -2.51
N TYR A 143 16.57 14.18 -1.39
CA TYR A 143 15.59 14.82 -0.49
C TYR A 143 15.66 16.34 -0.48
N THR A 144 16.70 16.94 -1.06
CA THR A 144 17.02 18.37 -0.90
C THR A 144 17.27 19.11 -2.21
N ASP A 145 17.51 18.41 -3.31
CA ASP A 145 17.85 18.99 -4.60
C ASP A 145 16.80 18.65 -5.66
N ALA A 146 16.04 19.65 -6.09
CA ALA A 146 14.97 19.47 -7.06
C ALA A 146 15.50 19.05 -8.45
N ASP A 147 16.68 19.48 -8.86
CA ASP A 147 17.24 19.11 -10.16
C ASP A 147 17.58 17.62 -10.18
N ILE A 148 18.15 17.09 -9.09
CA ILE A 148 18.43 15.67 -8.95
C ILE A 148 17.15 14.83 -8.90
N VAL A 149 16.14 15.26 -8.13
CA VAL A 149 14.85 14.55 -8.05
C VAL A 149 14.17 14.51 -9.42
N ASN A 150 14.13 15.63 -10.14
CA ASN A 150 13.49 15.69 -11.45
C ASN A 150 14.29 14.94 -12.52
N LEU A 151 15.62 14.94 -12.46
CA LEU A 151 16.46 14.15 -13.36
C LEU A 151 16.16 12.65 -13.23
N LEU A 152 16.03 12.15 -12.00
CA LEU A 152 15.77 10.73 -11.73
C LEU A 152 14.30 10.34 -11.88
N THR A 153 13.36 11.28 -11.75
CA THR A 153 11.93 11.00 -11.92
C THR A 153 11.52 11.09 -13.40
N TRP A 154 11.98 12.14 -14.09
CA TRP A 154 11.48 12.52 -15.42
C TRP A 154 12.53 12.47 -16.53
N GLY A 155 13.81 12.36 -16.17
CA GLY A 155 14.90 12.39 -17.15
C GLY A 155 15.36 13.82 -17.45
N ILE A 156 15.81 14.05 -18.68
CA ILE A 156 16.47 15.29 -19.10
C ILE A 156 15.44 16.15 -19.83
N GLU A 157 15.26 17.39 -19.37
CA GLU A 157 14.39 18.35 -20.04
C GLU A 157 14.89 18.65 -21.46
N GLY A 158 13.97 18.69 -22.44
CA GLY A 158 14.26 18.83 -23.87
C GLY A 158 14.70 17.54 -24.57
N ALA A 159 14.91 16.44 -23.84
CA ALA A 159 15.22 15.13 -24.41
C ALA A 159 14.18 14.06 -24.04
N HIS A 160 13.70 14.05 -22.79
CA HIS A 160 12.71 13.07 -22.30
C HIS A 160 11.36 13.72 -21.99
N TYR A 161 11.36 14.99 -21.58
CA TYR A 161 10.15 15.77 -21.31
C TYR A 161 10.33 17.24 -21.67
N GLN A 162 9.22 17.97 -21.81
CA GLN A 162 9.18 19.43 -21.94
C GLN A 162 8.34 20.05 -20.82
N THR A 163 8.69 21.25 -20.36
CA THR A 163 7.83 22.06 -19.49
C THR A 163 6.83 22.86 -20.33
N LEU A 164 5.56 22.81 -19.95
CA LEU A 164 4.45 23.53 -20.59
C LEU A 164 4.28 24.94 -20.00
N ASP A 165 3.46 25.77 -20.65
CA ASP A 165 3.21 27.17 -20.25
C ASP A 165 2.61 27.29 -18.83
N ASP A 166 1.89 26.27 -18.35
CA ASP A 166 1.29 26.23 -17.02
C ASP A 166 2.25 25.69 -15.93
N GLY A 167 3.50 25.36 -16.30
CA GLY A 167 4.52 24.83 -15.41
C GLY A 167 4.47 23.31 -15.20
N THR A 168 3.46 22.63 -15.75
CA THR A 168 3.44 21.15 -15.78
C THR A 168 4.41 20.62 -16.83
N ILE A 169 4.67 19.32 -16.80
CA ILE A 169 5.52 18.64 -17.79
C ILE A 169 4.77 17.62 -18.61
N ASP A 170 5.22 17.41 -19.85
CA ASP A 170 4.73 16.31 -20.68
C ASP A 170 5.85 15.73 -21.54
N PHE A 171 5.56 14.64 -22.24
CA PHE A 171 6.46 14.07 -23.23
C PHE A 171 6.86 15.09 -24.30
N MET A 172 7.99 14.83 -24.95
CA MET A 172 8.38 15.58 -26.14
C MET A 172 7.31 15.44 -27.24
N PRO A 173 7.16 16.41 -28.16
CA PRO A 173 6.13 16.35 -29.19
C PRO A 173 6.21 15.06 -30.03
N GLY A 174 5.11 14.31 -30.05
CA GLY A 174 5.01 13.04 -30.78
C GLY A 174 5.53 11.82 -30.03
N GLU A 175 5.99 11.98 -28.78
CA GLU A 175 6.35 10.87 -27.91
C GLU A 175 5.23 10.51 -26.92
N ASP A 176 5.27 9.27 -26.43
CA ASP A 176 4.41 8.75 -25.38
C ASP A 176 5.20 7.84 -24.40
N ALA A 177 4.49 7.18 -23.48
CA ALA A 177 5.06 6.29 -22.49
C ALA A 177 5.82 5.09 -23.08
N THR A 178 5.55 4.74 -24.34
CA THR A 178 6.16 3.61 -25.05
C THR A 178 7.31 4.03 -25.97
N SER A 179 7.39 5.30 -26.35
CA SER A 179 8.42 5.83 -27.25
C SER A 179 9.45 6.73 -26.58
N CYS A 180 9.14 7.30 -25.41
CA CYS A 180 10.08 8.11 -24.64
C CYS A 180 11.28 7.26 -24.19
N GLY A 181 12.51 7.76 -24.40
CA GLY A 181 13.74 7.04 -24.06
C GLY A 181 13.99 6.87 -22.55
N TYR A 182 13.27 7.62 -21.72
CA TYR A 182 13.31 7.52 -20.26
C TYR A 182 11.95 7.87 -19.68
N TYR A 183 11.14 6.85 -19.39
CA TYR A 183 9.88 7.04 -18.69
C TYR A 183 9.65 5.91 -17.69
N ILE A 184 9.69 6.27 -16.41
CA ILE A 184 9.37 5.33 -15.32
C ILE A 184 7.96 5.59 -14.76
N GLY A 185 7.30 6.70 -15.10
CA GLY A 185 6.06 7.14 -14.43
C GLY A 185 6.34 8.05 -13.23
N ASP A 186 5.29 8.52 -12.55
CA ASP A 186 5.43 9.33 -11.32
C ASP A 186 5.81 8.44 -10.12
N PHE A 187 7.01 7.86 -10.15
CA PHE A 187 7.60 7.11 -9.03
C PHE A 187 8.40 8.00 -8.07
N SER A 188 8.05 9.29 -8.00
CA SER A 188 8.73 10.28 -7.16
C SER A 188 8.82 9.87 -5.68
N SER A 189 7.84 9.12 -5.16
CA SER A 189 7.82 8.59 -3.78
C SER A 189 8.87 7.50 -3.51
N ILE A 190 9.38 6.83 -4.56
CA ILE A 190 10.44 5.82 -4.44
C ILE A 190 11.81 6.47 -4.54
N ILE A 191 11.94 7.53 -5.37
CA ILE A 191 13.20 8.22 -5.62
C ILE A 191 13.66 9.01 -4.38
N GLY A 192 12.77 9.73 -3.71
CA GLY A 192 13.13 10.54 -2.55
C GLY A 192 12.02 11.50 -2.14
N ASN A 193 12.36 12.78 -1.95
CA ASN A 193 11.37 13.81 -1.62
C ASN A 193 10.54 14.17 -2.88
N GLY A 194 9.47 13.41 -3.12
CA GLY A 194 8.60 13.62 -4.28
C GLY A 194 7.89 14.98 -4.32
N PHE A 195 7.87 15.74 -3.21
CA PHE A 195 7.34 17.10 -3.20
C PHE A 195 8.22 18.10 -3.97
N LEU A 196 9.47 17.73 -4.30
CA LEU A 196 10.36 18.52 -5.17
C LEU A 196 10.18 18.18 -6.66
N ALA A 197 9.46 17.09 -6.97
CA ALA A 197 9.25 16.66 -8.35
C ALA A 197 8.20 17.53 -9.04
N LYS A 198 8.47 17.91 -10.29
CA LYS A 198 7.51 18.53 -11.21
C LYS A 198 6.26 17.67 -11.35
N VAL A 199 5.17 18.31 -11.74
CA VAL A 199 3.85 17.71 -11.92
C VAL A 199 3.57 17.50 -13.39
N ARG A 200 2.99 16.35 -13.74
CA ARG A 200 2.69 16.00 -15.13
C ARG A 200 1.41 16.69 -15.62
N ALA A 201 1.35 17.02 -16.91
CA ALA A 201 0.14 17.45 -17.57
C ALA A 201 -1.00 16.44 -17.32
N GLY A 202 -2.21 16.95 -17.06
CA GLY A 202 -3.37 16.17 -16.65
C GLY A 202 -3.52 16.02 -15.13
N GLN A 203 -2.47 16.23 -14.34
CA GLN A 203 -2.60 16.44 -12.89
C GLN A 203 -2.90 17.92 -12.58
N PRO A 204 -3.56 18.22 -11.44
CA PRO A 204 -3.64 19.59 -10.94
C PRO A 204 -2.23 20.15 -10.73
N ALA A 205 -1.95 21.39 -11.17
CA ALA A 205 -0.62 21.97 -11.05
C ALA A 205 -0.09 22.03 -9.60
N ASP A 206 -1.00 22.08 -8.61
CA ASP A 206 -0.74 22.06 -7.17
C ASP A 206 -0.84 20.65 -6.54
N TYR A 207 -0.71 19.58 -7.35
CA TYR A 207 -0.85 18.19 -6.89
C TYR A 207 0.08 17.85 -5.72
N ARG A 208 1.31 18.38 -5.73
CA ARG A 208 2.29 18.15 -4.65
C ARG A 208 1.85 18.83 -3.35
N GLU A 209 1.37 20.07 -3.41
CA GLU A 209 0.84 20.79 -2.25
C GLU A 209 -0.40 20.12 -1.67
N GLN A 210 -1.33 19.69 -2.53
CA GLN A 210 -2.52 18.96 -2.10
C GLN A 210 -2.13 17.66 -1.38
N THR A 211 -1.21 16.88 -1.97
CA THR A 211 -0.72 15.63 -1.37
C THR A 211 0.01 15.88 -0.05
N LEU A 212 0.84 16.93 0.05
CA LEU A 212 1.52 17.27 1.30
C LEU A 212 0.52 17.64 2.40
N LYS A 213 -0.51 18.43 2.07
CA LYS A 213 -1.56 18.81 3.00
C LYS A 213 -2.35 17.58 3.47
N LEU A 214 -2.69 16.65 2.57
CA LEU A 214 -3.34 15.40 2.95
C LEU A 214 -2.48 14.61 3.93
N ASN A 215 -1.19 14.42 3.63
CA ASN A 215 -0.27 13.69 4.51
C ASN A 215 -0.11 14.34 5.89
N GLN A 216 -0.10 15.66 5.98
CA GLN A 216 0.00 16.40 7.26
C GLN A 216 -1.26 16.32 8.12
N ASN A 217 -2.42 16.02 7.52
CA ASN A 217 -3.69 15.89 8.23
C ASN A 217 -4.14 14.43 8.38
N ALA A 218 -3.34 13.48 7.90
CA ALA A 218 -3.68 12.06 8.00
C ALA A 218 -3.65 11.58 9.45
N ILE A 219 -4.48 10.58 9.74
CA ILE A 219 -4.52 9.95 11.06
C ILE A 219 -3.22 9.16 11.22
N LEU A 220 -2.49 9.42 12.30
CA LEU A 220 -1.33 8.63 12.67
C LEU A 220 -1.77 7.44 13.52
N SER A 221 -1.18 6.28 13.29
CA SER A 221 -1.32 5.17 14.23
C SER A 221 -0.73 5.52 15.59
N ASP A 222 -1.42 5.11 16.66
CA ASP A 222 -0.90 5.17 18.04
C ASP A 222 0.38 4.32 18.23
N TYR A 223 0.65 3.40 17.30
CA TYR A 223 1.81 2.50 17.30
C TYR A 223 2.87 2.89 16.28
N LEU A 224 2.80 4.12 15.75
CA LEU A 224 3.78 4.61 14.79
C LEU A 224 5.21 4.54 15.36
N GLY A 225 6.10 3.85 14.63
CA GLY A 225 7.47 3.56 15.04
C GLY A 225 7.66 2.12 15.51
N PHE A 226 6.63 1.48 16.06
CA PHE A 226 6.66 0.05 16.39
C PHE A 226 6.57 -0.79 15.11
N GLY A 227 7.44 -1.78 15.01
CA GLY A 227 7.36 -2.79 13.97
C GLY A 227 7.73 -4.14 14.56
N ILE A 228 6.89 -5.14 14.30
CA ILE A 228 7.11 -6.50 14.80
C ILE A 228 8.46 -7.06 14.33
N ASP A 229 9.11 -7.83 15.20
CA ASP A 229 10.27 -8.65 14.88
C ASP A 229 9.84 -10.11 14.71
N THR A 230 9.85 -10.57 13.47
CA THR A 230 9.45 -11.93 13.09
C THR A 230 10.62 -12.92 13.09
N SER A 231 11.86 -12.49 13.41
CA SER A 231 13.07 -13.31 13.29
C SER A 231 12.96 -14.62 14.10
N ALA A 232 12.44 -14.53 15.33
CA ALA A 232 12.21 -15.68 16.21
C ALA A 232 11.05 -16.59 15.77
N ALA A 233 10.17 -16.12 14.88
CA ALA A 233 8.96 -16.82 14.44
C ALA A 233 8.97 -17.16 12.94
N THR A 234 10.13 -17.11 12.27
CA THR A 234 10.24 -17.25 10.80
C THR A 234 9.58 -18.53 10.25
N ASN A 235 9.76 -19.66 10.93
CA ASN A 235 9.17 -20.94 10.49
C ASN A 235 7.64 -20.94 10.65
N THR A 236 7.14 -20.44 11.78
CA THR A 236 5.70 -20.28 12.05
C THR A 236 5.07 -19.35 11.01
N LEU A 237 5.68 -18.18 10.78
CA LEU A 237 5.23 -17.22 9.78
C LEU A 237 5.20 -17.84 8.36
N THR A 238 6.20 -18.64 8.00
CA THR A 238 6.21 -19.35 6.71
C THR A 238 5.05 -20.34 6.60
N ALA A 239 4.77 -21.11 7.66
CA ALA A 239 3.64 -22.04 7.69
C ALA A 239 2.30 -21.30 7.56
N LEU A 240 2.12 -20.21 8.32
CA LEU A 240 0.94 -19.35 8.25
C LEU A 240 0.76 -18.74 6.85
N THR A 241 1.85 -18.23 6.25
CA THR A 241 1.85 -17.67 4.89
C THR A 241 1.35 -18.69 3.86
N ASN A 242 1.76 -19.95 3.98
CA ASN A 242 1.33 -21.01 3.06
C ASN A 242 -0.17 -21.29 3.20
N VAL A 243 -0.69 -21.32 4.43
CA VAL A 243 -2.13 -21.49 4.69
C VAL A 243 -2.92 -20.29 4.14
N VAL A 244 -2.49 -19.06 4.40
CA VAL A 244 -3.11 -17.85 3.84
C VAL A 244 -3.11 -17.90 2.31
N SER A 245 -2.00 -18.27 1.68
CA SER A 245 -1.89 -18.36 0.22
C SER A 245 -2.79 -19.45 -0.40
N GLU A 246 -3.14 -20.48 0.37
CA GLU A 246 -4.05 -21.54 -0.07
C GLU A 246 -5.52 -21.07 -0.08
N PHE A 247 -5.95 -20.29 0.92
CA PHE A 247 -7.37 -19.95 1.11
C PHE A 247 -7.75 -18.55 0.66
N ASN A 248 -6.93 -17.56 1.03
CA ASN A 248 -7.29 -16.15 0.99
C ASN A 248 -7.60 -15.64 -0.44
N PRO A 249 -6.91 -16.07 -1.51
CA PRO A 249 -7.27 -15.66 -2.87
C PRO A 249 -8.71 -16.04 -3.26
N SER A 250 -9.16 -17.23 -2.88
CA SER A 250 -10.53 -17.69 -3.19
C SER A 250 -11.58 -16.99 -2.33
N LEU A 251 -11.29 -16.80 -1.03
CA LEU A 251 -12.18 -16.13 -0.07
C LEU A 251 -12.36 -14.65 -0.41
N LEU A 252 -11.26 -13.92 -0.65
CA LEU A 252 -11.32 -12.48 -0.95
C LEU A 252 -11.78 -12.17 -2.37
N ALA A 253 -11.71 -13.12 -3.31
CA ALA A 253 -12.36 -13.01 -4.61
C ALA A 253 -13.86 -13.36 -4.56
N GLY A 254 -14.35 -13.90 -3.43
CA GLY A 254 -15.73 -14.37 -3.29
C GLY A 254 -16.04 -15.69 -4.01
N VAL A 255 -15.03 -16.36 -4.58
CA VAL A 255 -15.18 -17.67 -5.24
C VAL A 255 -15.59 -18.73 -4.21
N SER A 256 -15.03 -18.64 -3.00
CA SER A 256 -15.45 -19.40 -1.84
C SER A 256 -16.18 -18.52 -0.84
N GLY A 257 -17.18 -19.07 -0.17
CA GLY A 257 -17.97 -18.38 0.85
C GLY A 257 -17.42 -18.53 2.27
N PRO A 258 -18.13 -18.00 3.27
CA PRO A 258 -17.74 -18.08 4.68
C PRO A 258 -17.74 -19.51 5.24
N ASP A 259 -18.40 -20.46 4.57
CA ASP A 259 -18.40 -21.88 4.92
C ASP A 259 -17.00 -22.51 4.89
N GLN A 260 -16.05 -21.89 4.18
CA GLN A 260 -14.65 -22.32 4.14
C GLN A 260 -13.79 -21.71 5.26
N ILE A 261 -14.26 -20.67 5.97
CA ILE A 261 -13.52 -20.01 7.05
C ILE A 261 -13.16 -20.99 8.19
N PRO A 262 -14.05 -21.87 8.68
CA PRO A 262 -13.70 -22.81 9.74
C PRO A 262 -12.50 -23.71 9.40
N ALA A 263 -12.43 -24.21 8.16
CA ALA A 263 -11.31 -25.04 7.70
C ALA A 263 -10.01 -24.23 7.55
N PHE A 264 -10.13 -22.96 7.15
CA PHE A 264 -9.01 -22.03 7.09
C PHE A 264 -8.44 -21.76 8.49
N ILE A 265 -9.30 -21.43 9.46
CA ILE A 265 -8.91 -21.21 10.85
C ILE A 265 -8.29 -22.47 11.46
N GLU A 266 -8.87 -23.65 11.24
CA GLU A 266 -8.30 -24.91 11.74
C GLU A 266 -6.85 -25.10 11.26
N LYS A 267 -6.56 -24.80 9.99
CA LYS A 267 -5.20 -24.89 9.44
C LYS A 267 -4.27 -23.81 10.00
N LEU A 268 -4.74 -22.59 10.23
CA LEU A 268 -3.96 -21.54 10.88
C LEU A 268 -3.60 -21.92 12.32
N LYS A 269 -4.54 -22.48 13.07
CA LYS A 269 -4.30 -23.02 14.43
C LYS A 269 -3.30 -24.17 14.41
N ALA A 270 -3.41 -25.08 13.45
CA ALA A 270 -2.42 -26.15 13.25
C ALA A 270 -1.03 -25.63 12.89
N ALA A 271 -0.94 -24.42 12.33
CA ALA A 271 0.28 -23.69 12.03
C ALA A 271 0.72 -22.73 13.18
N ASP A 272 0.12 -22.83 14.37
CA ASP A 272 0.52 -22.11 15.59
C ASP A 272 0.25 -20.59 15.57
N ILE A 273 -0.85 -20.16 14.92
CA ILE A 273 -1.24 -18.73 14.87
C ILE A 273 -1.45 -18.10 16.25
N ASP A 274 -1.99 -18.83 17.22
CA ASP A 274 -2.26 -18.31 18.57
C ASP A 274 -0.99 -17.88 19.29
N ASN A 275 0.04 -18.72 19.21
CA ASN A 275 1.34 -18.42 19.79
C ASN A 275 2.04 -17.30 19.02
N TYR A 276 1.86 -17.23 17.69
CA TYR A 276 2.36 -16.12 16.89
C TYR A 276 1.75 -14.78 17.35
N VAL A 277 0.43 -14.69 17.45
CA VAL A 277 -0.28 -13.49 17.91
C VAL A 277 0.13 -13.12 19.34
N ALA A 278 0.19 -14.10 20.26
CA ALA A 278 0.63 -13.86 21.63
C ALA A 278 2.07 -13.34 21.71
N THR A 279 2.97 -13.86 20.86
CA THR A 279 4.36 -13.39 20.78
C THR A 279 4.42 -11.95 20.27
N MET A 280 3.63 -11.60 19.24
CA MET A 280 3.58 -10.22 18.73
C MET A 280 2.99 -9.26 19.77
N GLN A 281 1.98 -9.69 20.53
CA GLN A 281 1.39 -8.90 21.61
C GLN A 281 2.42 -8.57 22.69
N GLN A 282 3.23 -9.55 23.10
CA GLN A 282 4.30 -9.32 24.08
C GLN A 282 5.33 -8.28 23.59
N GLN A 283 5.66 -8.28 22.30
CA GLN A 283 6.56 -7.27 21.73
C GLN A 283 5.93 -5.88 21.77
N LEU A 284 4.66 -5.76 21.44
CA LEU A 284 3.94 -4.48 21.50
C LEU A 284 3.84 -3.97 22.93
N ASP A 285 3.46 -4.84 23.88
CA ASP A 285 3.34 -4.48 25.30
C ASP A 285 4.68 -3.96 25.87
N ALA A 286 5.78 -4.65 25.57
CA ALA A 286 7.12 -4.23 25.98
C ALA A 286 7.50 -2.87 25.37
N TRP A 287 7.22 -2.66 24.08
CA TRP A 287 7.49 -1.38 23.42
C TRP A 287 6.67 -0.24 24.03
N ILE A 288 5.38 -0.48 24.34
CA ILE A 288 4.53 0.50 24.99
C ILE A 288 5.09 0.88 26.37
N GLU A 289 5.50 -0.10 27.18
CA GLU A 289 6.09 0.14 28.51
C GLU A 289 7.37 0.99 28.42
N GLU A 290 8.28 0.66 27.49
CA GLU A 290 9.52 1.42 27.27
C GLU A 290 9.26 2.89 26.83
N ASN A 291 8.25 3.11 25.98
CA ASN A 291 7.97 4.44 25.43
C ASN A 291 7.08 5.31 26.33
N GLN A 292 6.25 4.72 27.19
CA GLN A 292 5.52 5.46 28.24
C GLN A 292 6.47 5.96 29.35
N THR A 293 7.52 5.20 29.65
CA THR A 293 8.51 5.57 30.68
C THR A 293 9.44 6.70 30.21
N SER A 294 9.64 6.83 28.89
CA SER A 294 10.53 7.83 28.29
C SER A 294 9.90 9.24 28.16
N GLN A 295 8.62 9.39 28.48
CA GLN A 295 7.88 10.67 28.43
C GLN A 295 7.63 11.30 29.82
N ASN A 296 8.08 10.65 30.90
CA ASN A 296 8.05 11.17 32.29
C ASN A 296 9.46 11.51 32.79
#